data_AF-A0A976P9J0-F1
#
_entry.id   AF-A0A976P9J0-F1
#
_cell.length_a   1.000
_cell.length_b   1.000
_cell.length_c   1.000
_cell.angle_alpha   90.00
_cell.angle_beta   90.00
_cell.angle_gamma   90.00
#
_symmetry.space_group_name_H-M   'P 1'
#
loop_
_entity.id
_entity.type
_entity.pdbx_description
1 polymer ?
#
loop_
_entity_poly.entity_id
_entity_poly.type
_entity_poly.pdbx_seq_one_letter_code
_entity_poly.pdbx_strand_id
1 'polypeptide(L)'
;MGGNKGFGSVKTLVGAVALVTGLGGLAGCETARDPETLNSPYYAQGYSDGCQTGHSRISGFDDTVTKDRALSESQPAYETGWRDGYNACGGETTDNDSNRDIFENDSDHWDSVPR
;
A
#
# COMPACT_ATOMS: atom_id res chain seq x y z
N MET A 1 -5.38 -42.98 26.55
CA MET A 1 -4.84 -43.55 25.29
C MET A 1 -5.98 -44.01 24.39
N GLY A 2 -5.97 -43.59 23.13
CA GLY A 2 -6.46 -44.34 21.97
C GLY A 2 -7.94 -44.73 21.91
N GLY A 3 -8.81 -43.80 21.51
CA GLY A 3 -10.15 -44.13 21.00
C GLY A 3 -10.18 -44.10 19.47
N ASN A 4 -9.93 -45.24 18.84
CA ASN A 4 -10.15 -45.43 17.40
C ASN A 4 -11.59 -45.91 17.18
N LYS A 5 -12.27 -45.35 16.15
CA LYS A 5 -13.23 -45.99 15.21
C LYS A 5 -14.46 -45.10 14.97
N GLY A 6 -14.71 -44.81 13.69
CA GLY A 6 -15.96 -44.20 13.24
C GLY A 6 -15.97 -43.85 11.76
N PHE A 7 -15.71 -44.81 10.88
CA PHE A 7 -16.14 -44.71 9.48
C PHE A 7 -17.63 -45.05 9.41
N GLY A 8 -18.41 -44.18 8.79
CA GLY A 8 -19.72 -44.52 8.23
C GLY A 8 -20.89 -43.80 8.86
N SER A 9 -21.30 -42.69 8.24
CA SER A 9 -22.66 -42.55 7.71
C SER A 9 -22.70 -41.30 6.84
N VAL A 10 -22.55 -41.51 5.53
CA VAL A 10 -22.91 -40.54 4.50
C VAL A 10 -24.42 -40.26 4.60
N LYS A 11 -24.78 -39.19 5.31
CA LYS A 11 -26.12 -38.61 5.24
C LYS A 11 -26.00 -37.36 4.38
N THR A 12 -26.31 -37.53 3.10
CA THR A 12 -26.65 -36.46 2.17
C THR A 12 -27.77 -35.64 2.77
N LEU A 13 -27.42 -34.58 3.50
CA LEU A 13 -28.34 -33.52 3.88
C LEU A 13 -28.18 -32.45 2.81
N VAL A 14 -29.01 -32.56 1.77
CA VAL A 14 -29.39 -31.43 0.93
C VAL A 14 -30.09 -30.44 1.85
N GLY A 15 -29.30 -29.53 2.42
CA GLY A 15 -29.75 -28.50 3.35
C GLY A 15 -29.03 -27.21 3.01
N ALA A 16 -29.67 -26.42 2.15
CA ALA A 16 -29.44 -25.00 1.86
C ALA A 16 -28.21 -24.37 2.55
N VAL A 17 -27.03 -24.48 1.93
CA VAL A 17 -25.88 -23.65 2.30
C VAL A 17 -25.95 -22.38 1.45
N ALA A 18 -26.46 -21.35 2.12
CA ALA A 18 -26.09 -19.94 2.03
C ALA A 18 -25.21 -19.50 0.84
N LEU A 19 -25.78 -18.58 0.06
CA LEU A 19 -25.13 -17.43 -0.59
C LEU A 19 -23.75 -17.07 0.00
N VAL A 20 -22.66 -17.59 -0.57
CA VAL A 20 -21.32 -16.97 -0.46
C VAL A 20 -20.58 -17.24 -1.78
N THR A 21 -21.09 -16.70 -2.89
CA THR A 21 -20.35 -16.71 -4.15
C THR A 21 -19.67 -15.36 -4.33
N GLY A 22 -18.37 -15.31 -4.02
CA GLY A 22 -17.44 -14.42 -4.68
C GLY A 22 -17.18 -13.03 -4.07
N LEU A 23 -16.73 -12.97 -2.83
CA LEU A 23 -15.85 -11.87 -2.36
C LEU A 23 -14.39 -12.37 -2.32
N GLY A 24 -13.97 -13.05 -3.39
CA GLY A 24 -12.64 -13.61 -3.54
C GLY A 24 -11.75 -12.67 -4.34
N GLY A 25 -11.10 -11.75 -3.65
CA GLY A 25 -9.80 -11.22 -4.02
C GLY A 25 -9.72 -10.43 -5.32
N LEU A 26 -9.86 -9.11 -5.20
CA LEU A 26 -8.91 -8.21 -5.88
C LEU A 26 -7.54 -8.36 -5.19
N ALA A 27 -6.99 -9.57 -5.16
CA ALA A 27 -5.55 -9.70 -5.04
C ALA A 27 -5.06 -9.14 -6.37
N GLY A 28 -4.66 -7.86 -6.37
CA GLY A 28 -4.00 -7.26 -7.51
C GLY A 28 -2.91 -8.24 -7.96
N CYS A 29 -2.71 -8.37 -9.28
CA CYS A 29 -1.57 -9.10 -9.80
C CYS A 29 -0.30 -8.44 -9.26
N GLU A 30 0.14 -8.84 -8.07
CA GLU A 30 1.47 -8.62 -7.55
C GLU A 30 2.38 -9.38 -8.49
N THR A 31 2.92 -8.68 -9.49
CA THR A 31 4.01 -9.23 -10.26
C THR A 31 5.10 -9.53 -9.24
N ALA A 32 5.39 -10.81 -9.03
CA ALA A 32 6.42 -11.23 -8.11
C ALA A 32 7.70 -10.49 -8.50
N ARG A 33 8.23 -9.67 -7.59
CA ARG A 33 9.39 -8.83 -7.89
C ARG A 33 10.61 -9.72 -8.06
N ASP A 34 11.51 -9.27 -8.92
CA ASP A 34 12.75 -9.96 -9.13
C ASP A 34 13.58 -9.99 -7.82
N PRO A 35 14.00 -11.17 -7.34
CA PRO A 35 14.69 -11.30 -6.05
C PRO A 35 16.08 -10.66 -6.06
N GLU A 36 16.74 -10.51 -7.22
CA GLU A 36 18.02 -9.80 -7.32
C GLU A 36 17.83 -8.31 -6.99
N THR A 37 16.72 -7.75 -7.44
CA THR A 37 16.35 -6.35 -7.13
C THR A 37 16.15 -6.16 -5.63
N LEU A 38 15.43 -7.06 -4.96
CA LEU A 38 15.17 -6.97 -3.51
C LEU A 38 16.43 -7.17 -2.66
N ASN A 39 17.40 -7.95 -3.13
CA ASN A 39 18.66 -8.18 -2.42
C ASN A 39 19.74 -7.12 -2.76
N SER A 40 19.45 -6.18 -3.65
CA SER A 40 20.39 -5.13 -4.03
C SER A 40 20.61 -4.15 -2.87
N PRO A 41 21.86 -3.72 -2.58
CA PRO A 41 22.10 -2.67 -1.60
C PRO A 41 21.44 -1.34 -1.99
N TYR A 42 21.27 -1.09 -3.30
CA TYR A 42 20.58 0.09 -3.80
C TYR A 42 19.09 0.07 -3.48
N TYR A 43 18.46 -1.12 -3.43
CA TYR A 43 17.08 -1.26 -2.99
C TYR A 43 16.94 -0.86 -1.52
N ALA A 44 17.82 -1.35 -0.64
CA ALA A 44 17.79 -1.00 0.77
C ALA A 44 18.03 0.51 1.00
N GLN A 45 18.95 1.11 0.24
CA GLN A 45 19.18 2.56 0.28
C GLN A 45 17.93 3.33 -0.17
N GLY A 46 17.37 2.98 -1.32
CA GLY A 46 16.14 3.58 -1.82
C GLY A 46 15.00 3.45 -0.81
N TYR A 47 14.82 2.27 -0.22
CA TYR A 47 13.80 2.03 0.80
C TYR A 47 13.91 2.97 2.00
N SER A 48 15.13 3.17 2.52
CA SER A 48 15.38 4.12 3.62
C SER A 48 15.02 5.54 3.22
N ASP A 49 15.47 6.01 2.06
CA ASP A 49 15.23 7.36 1.55
C ASP A 49 13.73 7.61 1.27
N GLY A 50 13.04 6.60 0.74
CA GLY A 50 11.61 6.61 0.50
C GLY A 50 10.82 6.72 1.80
N CYS A 51 11.19 5.93 2.81
CA CYS A 51 10.57 6.00 4.13
C CYS A 51 10.78 7.36 4.80
N GLN A 52 11.99 7.91 4.72
CA GLN A 52 12.28 9.25 5.22
C GLN A 52 11.42 10.29 4.52
N THR A 53 11.27 10.19 3.20
CA THR A 53 10.36 11.05 2.43
C THR A 53 8.92 10.90 2.92
N GLY A 54 8.43 9.69 3.16
CA GLY A 54 7.07 9.48 3.69
C GLY A 54 6.81 10.21 5.01
N HIS A 55 7.85 10.37 5.84
CA HIS A 55 7.75 11.12 7.10
C HIS A 55 7.97 12.62 6.98
N SER A 56 8.77 13.08 6.02
CA SER A 56 9.18 14.50 5.93
C SER A 56 8.49 15.28 4.82
N ARG A 57 7.83 14.61 3.87
CA ARG A 57 7.28 15.27 2.68
C ARG A 57 6.20 16.26 3.06
N ILE A 58 6.28 17.45 2.47
CA ILE A 58 5.24 18.46 2.51
C ILE A 58 4.76 18.66 1.07
N SER A 59 3.44 18.53 0.85
CA SER A 59 2.84 18.72 -0.47
C SER A 59 3.23 20.07 -1.07
N GLY A 60 3.70 20.07 -2.32
CA GLY A 60 4.15 21.28 -3.03
C GLY A 60 5.61 21.70 -2.80
N PHE A 61 6.37 21.00 -1.94
CA PHE A 61 7.78 21.32 -1.66
C PHE A 61 8.71 20.14 -2.00
N ASP A 62 9.29 20.16 -3.19
CA ASP A 62 10.23 19.12 -3.66
C ASP A 62 11.47 18.96 -2.77
N ASP A 63 11.92 20.02 -2.11
CA ASP A 63 13.10 19.97 -1.21
C ASP A 63 12.90 19.05 0.01
N THR A 64 11.64 18.70 0.33
CA THR A 64 11.30 17.78 1.42
C THR A 64 11.40 16.31 1.02
N VAL A 65 11.61 16.04 -0.27
CA VAL A 65 11.76 14.71 -0.84
C VAL A 65 13.20 14.26 -0.67
N THR A 66 13.41 13.24 0.17
CA THR A 66 14.71 12.58 0.32
C THR A 66 14.84 11.56 -0.80
N LYS A 67 15.45 11.97 -1.91
CA LYS A 67 15.68 11.10 -3.07
C LYS A 67 16.97 11.47 -3.80
N ASP A 68 17.87 10.50 -3.95
CA ASP A 68 19.07 10.64 -4.77
C ASP A 68 18.67 10.50 -6.25
N ARG A 69 18.75 11.62 -6.98
CA ARG A 69 18.38 11.68 -8.39
C ARG A 69 19.30 10.84 -9.27
N ALA A 70 20.61 10.83 -9.00
CA ALA A 70 21.55 10.10 -9.82
C ALA A 70 21.36 8.58 -9.67
N LEU A 71 21.07 8.12 -8.45
CA LEU A 71 20.75 6.72 -8.19
C LEU A 71 19.36 6.33 -8.73
N SER A 72 18.36 7.20 -8.59
CA SER A 72 17.03 6.98 -9.18
C SER A 72 17.07 6.79 -10.69
N GLU A 73 17.89 7.58 -11.39
CA GLU A 73 18.02 7.49 -12.85
C GLU A 73 18.87 6.30 -13.32
N SER A 74 19.88 5.90 -12.55
CA SER A 74 20.85 4.88 -12.97
C SER A 74 20.59 3.48 -12.40
N GLN A 75 19.87 3.36 -11.29
CA GLN A 75 19.65 2.11 -10.56
C GLN A 75 18.14 1.83 -10.39
N PRO A 76 17.54 0.94 -11.20
CA PRO A 76 16.12 0.58 -11.07
C PRO A 76 15.77 0.00 -9.69
N ALA A 77 16.72 -0.68 -9.04
CA ALA A 77 16.57 -1.20 -7.69
C ALA A 77 16.39 -0.09 -6.65
N TYR A 78 17.12 1.03 -6.80
CA TYR A 78 16.95 2.20 -5.94
C TYR A 78 15.55 2.79 -6.08
N GLU A 79 15.11 3.03 -7.31
CA GLU A 79 13.77 3.59 -7.57
C GLU A 79 12.65 2.71 -7.01
N THR A 80 12.82 1.39 -7.20
CA THR A 80 11.89 0.39 -6.70
C THR A 80 11.85 0.38 -5.17
N GLY A 81 13.01 0.42 -4.52
CA GLY A 81 13.11 0.51 -3.06
C GLY A 81 12.50 1.80 -2.53
N TRP A 82 12.78 2.94 -3.18
CA TRP A 82 12.25 4.25 -2.80
C TRP A 82 10.74 4.29 -2.80
N ARG A 83 10.09 3.79 -3.85
CA ARG A 83 8.63 3.71 -3.89
C ARG A 83 8.07 2.80 -2.80
N ASP A 84 8.73 1.68 -2.52
CA ASP A 84 8.27 0.75 -1.49
C ASP A 84 8.37 1.34 -0.08
N GLY A 85 9.51 1.96 0.23
CA GLY A 85 9.72 2.63 1.51
C GLY A 85 8.75 3.78 1.71
N TYR A 86 8.51 4.56 0.66
CA TYR A 86 7.53 5.65 0.67
C TYR A 86 6.13 5.17 1.04
N ASN A 87 5.66 4.13 0.36
CA ASN A 87 4.33 3.56 0.60
C ASN A 87 4.27 2.89 1.97
N ALA A 88 5.31 2.16 2.37
CA ALA A 88 5.37 1.46 3.65
C ALA A 88 5.34 2.40 4.87
N CYS A 89 5.90 3.61 4.74
CA CYS A 89 5.96 4.60 5.82
C CYS A 89 4.83 5.64 5.77
N GLY A 90 3.77 5.38 4.99
CA GLY A 90 2.55 6.19 4.98
C GLY A 90 2.60 7.43 4.09
N GLY A 91 3.60 7.56 3.23
CA GLY A 91 3.73 8.71 2.32
C GLY A 91 2.51 8.90 1.42
N GLU A 92 1.95 7.81 0.88
CA GLU A 92 0.72 7.88 0.09
C GLU A 92 -0.45 8.43 0.91
N THR A 93 -0.59 8.04 2.18
CA THR A 93 -1.67 8.53 3.04
C THR A 93 -1.51 10.03 3.31
N THR A 94 -0.31 10.48 3.67
CA THR A 94 -0.02 11.91 3.91
C THR A 94 -0.32 12.80 2.70
N ASP A 95 -0.03 12.32 1.50
CA ASP A 95 -0.35 13.04 0.26
C ASP A 95 -1.84 13.17 0.02
N ASN A 96 -2.58 12.07 0.23
CA ASN A 96 -4.02 12.04 0.06
C ASN A 96 -4.73 12.93 1.08
N ASP A 97 -4.30 12.90 2.35
CA ASP A 97 -4.88 13.71 3.43
C ASP A 97 -4.67 15.21 3.18
N SER A 98 -3.42 15.60 2.85
CA SER A 98 -3.09 17.00 2.52
C SER A 98 -3.94 17.56 1.39
N ASN A 99 -4.29 16.71 0.43
CA ASN A 99 -5.13 17.09 -0.70
C ASN A 99 -6.61 17.21 -0.29
N ARG A 100 -7.12 16.30 0.53
CA ARG A 100 -8.53 16.33 1.01
C ARG A 100 -8.83 17.56 1.85
N ASP A 101 -7.94 17.91 2.78
CA ASP A 101 -8.17 19.04 3.70
C ASP A 101 -8.32 20.38 2.96
N ILE A 102 -7.59 20.58 1.85
CA ILE A 102 -7.67 21.81 1.06
C ILE A 102 -9.02 21.94 0.34
N PHE A 103 -9.55 20.84 -0.22
CA PHE A 103 -10.79 20.88 -0.97
C PHE A 103 -12.04 20.90 -0.08
N GLU A 104 -12.04 20.17 1.03
CA GLU A 104 -13.19 20.10 1.94
C GLU A 104 -13.36 21.44 2.70
N ASN A 105 -12.25 22.08 3.08
CA ASN A 105 -12.26 23.37 3.78
C ASN A 105 -12.74 24.55 2.91
N ASP A 106 -12.58 24.50 1.59
CA ASP A 106 -13.02 25.58 0.69
C ASP A 106 -14.56 25.55 0.50
N SER A 107 -15.15 24.35 0.40
CA SER A 107 -16.61 24.18 0.20
C SER A 107 -17.45 24.76 1.33
N ASP A 108 -17.02 24.65 2.59
CA ASP A 108 -17.79 25.10 3.74
C ASP A 108 -17.71 26.63 3.96
N HIS A 109 -16.69 27.29 3.40
CA HIS A 109 -16.48 28.73 3.59
C HIS A 109 -17.44 29.59 2.75
N TRP A 110 -17.74 29.17 1.51
CA TRP A 110 -18.55 29.96 0.58
C TRP A 110 -20.01 30.16 1.02
N ASP A 111 -20.55 29.27 1.84
CA ASP A 111 -21.92 29.37 2.37
C ASP A 111 -22.07 30.41 3.49
N SER A 112 -20.96 30.92 4.03
CA SER A 112 -20.94 31.92 5.11
C SER A 112 -20.81 33.36 4.60
N VAL A 113 -20.63 33.57 3.28
CA VAL A 113 -20.45 34.91 2.70
C VAL A 113 -21.82 35.53 2.42
N PRO A 114 -22.22 36.62 3.11
CA PRO A 114 -23.50 37.27 2.85
C PRO A 114 -23.52 37.84 1.42
N ARG A 115 -24.60 37.58 0.67
CA ARG A 115 -24.80 38.15 -0.67
C ARG A 115 -25.11 39.65 -0.64
#